data_AF-A0A417ENI5-F1
#
_entry.id   AF-A0A417ENI5-F1
#
_cell.length_a   1.000
_cell.length_b   1.000
_cell.length_c   1.000
_cell.angle_alpha   90.00
_cell.angle_beta   90.00
_cell.angle_gamma   90.00
#
_symmetry.space_group_name_H-M   'P 1'
#
loop_
_entity.id
_entity.type
_entity.pdbx_description
1 polymer ?
#
loop_
_entity_poly.entity_id
_entity_poly.type
_entity_poly.pdbx_seq_one_letter_code
_entity_poly.pdbx_strand_id
1 'polypeptide(L)'
;MLRPSIGIDWDDVTAPFNSIAIRMANEKYHPKEPYRMEEITSWANEGRTSVIKEFYNDPELYRRQIPTEETKRGIRRLMQIADVFFITAVSPHFMGVRAEQIMTQFPELPPENIILGSAKDRVHFDIVLDDAIHNILESKAEYPVLMRKPWNAKMTGLLSVNTMAEFVSLVKQIMKASTSKTEKITAPAVLALVGPSGSGKREITEALCGSRGTGASERTESGEIFVRPVNYCTEPGRYGHKYVPEEAFDRMNFFEKTAYAGVRYGTRKEDIQTLLDQGKFAVIPVDMCGAIAMKRSFPTHIIYVARDKEKLIADIIDSDYDTEEKTLRILSIDAEKRNRKICDYVIHNDTIEGERVSGAEEIRRLILLEGEKY
;
A
#
# COMPACT_ATOMS: atom_id res chain seq x y z
N MET A 1 2.43 23.04 14.56
CA MET A 1 2.55 21.69 13.94
C MET A 1 3.30 21.90 12.64
N LEU A 2 4.40 21.19 12.40
CA LEU A 2 5.12 21.30 11.13
C LEU A 2 4.18 20.83 10.01
N ARG A 3 3.91 21.65 9.00
CA ARG A 3 3.22 21.20 7.78
C ARG A 3 4.26 20.51 6.90
N PRO A 4 4.11 19.21 6.60
CA PRO A 4 5.07 18.54 5.73
C PRO A 4 4.94 19.07 4.31
N SER A 5 6.06 19.12 3.60
CA SER A 5 6.13 19.37 2.16
C SER A 5 5.92 18.06 1.39
N ILE A 6 5.08 18.09 0.35
CA ILE A 6 4.72 16.91 -0.45
C ILE A 6 4.96 17.19 -1.92
N GLY A 7 5.85 16.43 -2.55
CA GLY A 7 6.03 16.40 -4.01
C GLY A 7 5.18 15.30 -4.65
N ILE A 8 4.27 15.65 -5.55
CA ILE A 8 3.36 14.70 -6.20
C ILE A 8 3.60 14.71 -7.71
N ASP A 9 3.80 13.54 -8.31
CA ASP A 9 3.85 13.43 -9.77
C ASP A 9 2.47 13.61 -10.41
N TRP A 10 2.45 14.03 -11.67
CA TRP A 10 1.22 14.21 -12.41
C TRP A 10 0.79 12.96 -13.17
N ASP A 11 1.69 12.34 -13.93
CA ASP A 11 1.36 11.32 -14.93
C ASP A 11 1.12 9.97 -14.26
N ASP A 12 -0.06 9.41 -14.48
CA ASP A 12 -0.58 8.20 -13.83
C ASP A 12 -0.65 8.23 -12.29
N VAL A 13 -0.15 9.27 -11.62
CA VAL A 13 -0.36 9.52 -10.19
C VAL A 13 -1.57 10.44 -9.95
N THR A 14 -1.57 11.62 -10.57
CA THR A 14 -2.65 12.61 -10.40
C THR A 14 -3.67 12.54 -11.53
N ALA A 15 -3.20 12.36 -12.76
CA ALA A 15 -4.03 12.27 -13.95
C ALA A 15 -3.62 11.06 -14.80
N PRO A 16 -4.58 10.36 -15.45
CA PRO A 16 -4.23 9.22 -16.29
C PRO A 16 -3.34 9.62 -17.47
N PHE A 17 -2.32 8.83 -17.78
CA PHE A 17 -1.42 9.06 -18.92
C PHE A 17 -1.37 7.84 -19.84
N ASN A 18 -0.81 6.72 -19.35
CA ASN A 18 -0.68 5.49 -20.15
C ASN A 18 -2.04 4.91 -20.58
N SER A 19 -3.06 4.98 -19.71
CA SER A 19 -4.40 4.51 -20.05
C SER A 19 -5.06 5.32 -21.18
N ILE A 20 -4.72 6.61 -21.31
CA ILE A 20 -5.18 7.45 -22.42
C ILE A 20 -4.48 7.03 -23.71
N ALA A 21 -3.16 6.88 -23.65
CA ALA A 21 -2.35 6.46 -24.80
C ALA A 21 -2.78 5.08 -25.32
N ILE A 22 -3.17 4.16 -24.43
CA ILE A 22 -3.76 2.86 -24.81
C ILE A 22 -5.09 3.04 -25.55
N ARG A 23 -5.98 3.91 -25.08
CA ARG A 23 -7.25 4.18 -25.77
C ARG A 23 -7.00 4.74 -27.17
N MET A 24 -6.10 5.71 -27.28
CA MET A 24 -5.71 6.30 -28.57
C MET A 24 -5.10 5.26 -29.50
N ALA A 25 -4.26 4.36 -28.99
CA ALA A 25 -3.70 3.25 -29.78
C ALA A 25 -4.79 2.29 -30.27
N ASN A 26 -5.73 1.91 -29.41
CA ASN A 26 -6.85 1.05 -29.79
C ASN A 26 -7.77 1.72 -30.82
N GLU A 27 -8.01 3.03 -30.69
CA GLU A 27 -8.77 3.85 -31.64
C GLU A 27 -8.07 3.96 -33.00
N LYS A 28 -6.74 4.08 -33.02
CA LYS A 28 -5.95 4.26 -34.25
C LYS A 28 -5.70 2.95 -35.00
N TYR A 29 -5.31 1.89 -34.28
CA TYR A 29 -4.79 0.67 -34.89
C TYR A 29 -5.82 -0.45 -35.03
N HIS A 30 -6.93 -0.39 -34.28
CA HIS A 30 -7.96 -1.44 -34.26
C HIS A 30 -7.37 -2.86 -34.20
N PRO A 31 -6.49 -3.16 -33.23
CA PRO A 31 -5.83 -4.46 -33.17
C PRO A 31 -6.85 -5.58 -32.96
N LYS A 32 -6.55 -6.77 -33.47
CA LYS A 32 -7.41 -7.96 -33.32
C LYS A 32 -7.75 -8.25 -31.84
N GLU A 33 -6.78 -8.03 -30.97
CA GLU A 33 -6.96 -8.00 -29.52
C GLU A 33 -6.68 -6.58 -29.04
N PRO A 34 -7.52 -5.97 -28.20
CA PRO A 34 -7.25 -4.64 -27.66
C PRO A 34 -5.99 -4.61 -26.79
N TYR A 35 -5.20 -3.55 -26.89
CA TYR A 35 -4.13 -3.26 -25.93
C TYR A 35 -4.73 -2.96 -24.56
N ARG A 36 -4.10 -3.47 -23.50
CA ARG A 36 -4.53 -3.34 -22.11
C ARG A 36 -3.43 -2.77 -21.22
N MET A 37 -3.85 -2.07 -20.17
CA MET A 37 -2.93 -1.43 -19.22
C MET A 37 -2.07 -2.46 -18.48
N GLU A 38 -2.63 -3.63 -18.22
CA GLU A 38 -1.97 -4.75 -17.55
C GLU A 38 -0.78 -5.31 -18.36
N GLU A 39 -0.72 -5.06 -19.68
CA GLU A 39 0.39 -5.49 -20.54
C GLU A 39 1.64 -4.60 -20.39
N ILE A 40 1.56 -3.45 -19.70
CA ILE A 40 2.71 -2.59 -19.43
C ILE A 40 3.39 -3.05 -18.15
N THR A 41 4.30 -4.02 -18.30
CA THR A 41 4.92 -4.73 -17.17
C THR A 41 6.29 -4.18 -16.77
N SER A 42 6.82 -3.18 -17.49
CA SER A 42 8.09 -2.51 -17.17
C SER A 42 8.06 -1.04 -17.56
N TRP A 43 8.91 -0.23 -16.91
CA TRP A 43 9.07 1.19 -17.22
C TRP A 43 9.50 1.43 -18.68
N ALA A 44 10.38 0.57 -19.21
CA ALA A 44 10.86 0.66 -20.57
C ALA A 44 9.74 0.39 -21.60
N ASN A 45 8.70 -0.37 -21.25
CA ASN A 45 7.58 -0.75 -22.13
C ASN A 45 8.07 -1.25 -23.51
N GLU A 46 8.64 -2.46 -23.54
CA GLU A 46 9.29 -3.08 -24.73
C GLU A 46 8.40 -4.12 -25.43
N GLY A 47 7.13 -4.24 -25.03
CA GLY A 47 6.20 -5.24 -25.58
C GLY A 47 5.31 -4.72 -26.70
N ARG A 48 4.21 -5.45 -26.96
CA ARG A 48 3.16 -5.08 -27.92
C ARG A 48 2.56 -3.69 -27.63
N THR A 49 2.52 -3.28 -26.37
CA THR A 49 2.06 -1.97 -25.90
C THR A 49 3.09 -0.86 -26.08
N SER A 50 4.30 -1.13 -26.59
CA SER A 50 5.31 -0.10 -26.88
C SER A 50 4.83 0.95 -27.89
N VAL A 51 3.86 0.59 -28.74
CA VAL A 51 3.24 1.48 -29.73
C VAL A 51 2.66 2.74 -29.11
N ILE A 52 2.24 2.71 -27.84
CA ILE A 52 1.59 3.87 -27.20
C ILE A 52 2.53 5.06 -27.03
N LYS A 53 3.85 4.84 -27.07
CA LYS A 53 4.87 5.89 -26.91
C LYS A 53 4.77 6.96 -27.99
N GLU A 54 4.22 6.64 -29.16
CA GLU A 54 4.00 7.64 -30.21
C GLU A 54 3.06 8.77 -29.75
N PHE A 55 2.11 8.46 -28.87
CA PHE A 55 1.12 9.42 -28.39
C PHE A 55 1.66 10.33 -27.28
N TYR A 56 2.83 10.05 -26.71
CA TYR A 56 3.39 10.86 -25.62
C TYR A 56 3.76 12.28 -26.08
N ASN A 57 3.93 12.47 -27.38
CA ASN A 57 4.13 13.78 -28.01
C ASN A 57 2.90 14.27 -28.77
N ASP A 58 1.73 13.64 -28.60
CA ASP A 58 0.47 14.07 -29.21
C ASP A 58 -0.27 15.05 -28.27
N PRO A 59 -0.52 16.30 -28.68
CA PRO A 59 -1.29 17.27 -27.88
C PRO A 59 -2.67 16.75 -27.44
N GLU A 60 -3.30 15.86 -28.21
CA GLU A 60 -4.59 15.28 -27.86
C GLU A 60 -4.55 14.45 -26.58
N LEU A 61 -3.42 13.77 -26.33
CA LEU A 61 -3.24 13.02 -25.08
C LEU A 61 -3.37 13.96 -23.88
N TYR A 62 -2.67 15.10 -23.91
CA TYR A 62 -2.70 16.09 -22.86
C TYR A 62 -4.11 16.70 -22.71
N ARG A 63 -4.81 17.01 -23.81
CA ARG A 63 -6.21 17.49 -23.73
C ARG A 63 -7.15 16.51 -23.02
N ARG A 64 -6.93 15.20 -23.17
CA ARG A 64 -7.72 14.14 -22.52
C ARG A 64 -7.30 13.84 -21.08
N GLN A 65 -6.16 14.37 -20.62
CA GLN A 65 -5.60 14.10 -19.32
C GLN A 65 -6.28 14.93 -18.22
N ILE A 66 -7.36 14.37 -17.68
CA ILE A 66 -8.19 15.00 -16.64
C ILE A 66 -8.13 14.13 -15.37
N PRO A 67 -7.68 14.67 -14.21
CA PRO A 67 -7.78 13.99 -12.93
C PRO A 67 -9.21 13.61 -12.60
N THR A 68 -9.40 12.45 -11.97
CA THR A 68 -10.73 12.05 -11.49
C THR A 68 -11.18 12.96 -10.34
N GLU A 69 -12.49 13.09 -10.12
CA GLU A 69 -13.02 13.86 -9.00
C GLU A 69 -12.58 13.31 -7.63
N GLU A 70 -12.32 12.01 -7.53
CA GLU A 70 -11.73 11.41 -6.33
C GLU A 70 -10.31 11.92 -6.09
N THR A 71 -9.46 11.90 -7.13
CA THR A 71 -8.09 12.42 -7.03
C THR A 71 -8.09 13.89 -6.69
N LYS A 72 -8.94 14.71 -7.32
CA LYS A 72 -9.03 16.15 -7.01
C LYS A 72 -9.40 16.41 -5.56
N ARG A 73 -10.40 15.68 -5.02
CA ARG A 73 -10.76 15.76 -3.60
C ARG A 73 -9.60 15.34 -2.69
N GLY A 74 -8.82 14.34 -3.10
CA GLY A 74 -7.63 13.90 -2.39
C GLY A 74 -6.57 14.99 -2.28
N ILE A 75 -6.18 15.58 -3.41
CA ILE A 75 -5.21 16.70 -3.46
C ILE A 75 -5.69 17.88 -2.59
N ARG A 76 -6.96 18.28 -2.70
CA ARG A 76 -7.52 19.36 -1.86
C ARG A 76 -7.42 19.07 -0.37
N ARG A 77 -7.62 17.81 0.04
CA ARG A 77 -7.45 17.38 1.44
C ARG A 77 -5.99 17.45 1.86
N LEU A 78 -5.04 17.11 0.99
CA LEU A 78 -3.61 17.26 1.26
C LEU A 78 -3.25 18.74 1.45
N MET A 79 -3.73 19.62 0.58
CA MET A 79 -3.51 21.07 0.68
C MET A 79 -4.03 21.68 1.98
N GLN A 80 -4.98 21.04 2.67
CA GLN A 80 -5.44 21.49 3.99
C GLN A 80 -4.44 21.16 5.10
N ILE A 81 -3.65 20.09 4.96
CA ILE A 81 -2.79 19.55 6.04
C ILE A 81 -1.29 19.64 5.75
N ALA A 82 -0.91 19.92 4.50
CA ALA A 82 0.46 19.88 4.00
C ALA A 82 0.70 20.93 2.91
N ASP A 83 1.96 21.21 2.62
CA ASP A 83 2.35 22.11 1.54
C ASP A 83 2.60 21.26 0.28
N VAL A 84 1.65 21.32 -0.66
CA VAL A 84 1.60 20.44 -1.82
C VAL A 84 2.26 21.08 -3.02
N PHE A 85 3.14 20.33 -3.68
CA PHE A 85 3.85 20.68 -4.90
C PHE A 85 3.60 19.62 -5.97
N PHE A 86 3.38 20.05 -7.21
CA PHE A 86 3.44 19.13 -8.35
C PHE A 86 4.86 19.12 -8.91
N ILE A 87 5.50 17.95 -8.91
CA ILE A 87 6.83 17.74 -9.49
C ILE A 87 6.72 16.74 -10.64
N THR A 88 6.69 17.25 -11.86
CA THR A 88 6.39 16.45 -13.05
C THR A 88 7.33 16.75 -14.21
N ALA A 89 7.64 15.73 -14.99
CA ALA A 89 8.50 15.82 -16.16
C ALA A 89 7.65 15.70 -17.42
N VAL A 90 7.78 16.66 -18.33
CA VAL A 90 7.21 16.59 -19.68
C VAL A 90 8.24 17.04 -20.69
N SER A 91 8.07 16.68 -21.97
CA SER A 91 8.90 17.23 -23.04
C SER A 91 8.86 18.77 -23.00
N PRO A 92 9.98 19.47 -23.25
CA PRO A 92 10.04 20.94 -23.17
C PRO A 92 8.93 21.65 -23.96
N HIS A 93 8.49 21.06 -25.08
CA HIS A 93 7.41 21.61 -25.90
C HIS A 93 6.04 21.64 -25.18
N PHE A 94 5.82 20.77 -24.20
CA PHE A 94 4.56 20.66 -23.45
C PHE A 94 4.62 21.26 -22.04
N MET A 95 5.74 21.87 -21.64
CA MET A 95 5.88 22.43 -20.28
C MET A 95 4.81 23.48 -19.97
N GLY A 96 4.56 24.42 -20.88
CA GLY A 96 3.49 25.42 -20.71
C GLY A 96 2.11 24.79 -20.64
N VAL A 97 1.85 23.78 -21.48
CA VAL A 97 0.59 23.03 -21.48
C VAL A 97 0.37 22.33 -20.14
N ARG A 98 1.40 21.66 -19.59
CA ARG A 98 1.31 20.98 -18.29
C ARG A 98 1.02 21.94 -17.15
N ALA A 99 1.70 23.09 -17.11
CA ALA A 99 1.42 24.11 -16.10
C ALA A 99 -0.03 24.60 -16.17
N GLU A 100 -0.52 24.93 -17.38
CA GLU A 100 -1.90 25.38 -17.58
C GLU A 100 -2.92 24.30 -17.21
N GLN A 101 -2.66 23.02 -17.54
CA GLN A 101 -3.51 21.90 -17.13
C GLN A 101 -3.60 21.83 -15.60
N ILE A 102 -2.47 21.88 -14.89
CA ILE A 102 -2.44 21.83 -13.42
C ILE A 102 -3.27 22.98 -12.83
N MET A 103 -3.00 24.21 -13.26
CA MET A 103 -3.69 25.41 -12.78
C MET A 103 -5.19 25.38 -13.09
N THR A 104 -5.58 24.82 -14.23
CA THR A 104 -7.00 24.69 -14.60
C THR A 104 -7.72 23.67 -13.72
N GLN A 105 -7.08 22.54 -13.40
CA GLN A 105 -7.68 21.49 -12.57
C GLN A 105 -7.65 21.83 -11.07
N PHE A 106 -6.69 22.66 -10.65
CA PHE A 106 -6.45 23.08 -9.27
C PHE A 106 -6.20 24.61 -9.20
N PRO A 107 -7.21 25.45 -9.47
CA PRO A 107 -7.07 26.92 -9.44
C PRO A 107 -6.69 27.49 -8.07
N GLU A 108 -6.92 26.73 -7.00
CA GLU A 108 -6.51 27.04 -5.63
C GLU A 108 -5.03 26.78 -5.32
N LEU A 109 -4.30 26.10 -6.21
CA LEU A 109 -2.87 25.80 -6.01
C LEU A 109 -2.02 27.04 -6.37
N PRO A 110 -1.08 27.45 -5.50
CA PRO A 110 -0.11 28.49 -5.84
C PRO A 110 0.70 28.10 -7.09
N PRO A 111 0.80 28.95 -8.13
CA PRO A 111 1.56 28.64 -9.34
C PRO A 111 3.04 28.30 -9.07
N GLU A 112 3.64 28.92 -8.05
CA GLU A 112 5.00 28.64 -7.57
C GLU A 112 5.19 27.22 -7.02
N ASN A 113 4.11 26.50 -6.74
CA ASN A 113 4.15 25.11 -6.29
C ASN A 113 4.19 24.11 -7.47
N ILE A 114 4.34 24.57 -8.70
CA ILE A 114 4.47 23.75 -9.90
C ILE A 114 5.95 23.71 -10.32
N ILE A 115 6.56 22.54 -10.23
CA ILE A 115 7.96 22.29 -10.58
C ILE A 115 8.00 21.35 -11.79
N LEU A 116 8.44 21.89 -12.93
CA LEU A 116 8.57 21.14 -14.19
C LEU A 116 10.01 20.72 -14.41
N GLY A 117 10.30 19.42 -14.33
CA GLY A 117 11.65 18.92 -14.53
C GLY A 117 11.77 17.40 -14.31
N SER A 118 12.74 16.79 -14.98
CA SER A 118 13.04 15.35 -14.87
C SER A 118 14.00 15.01 -13.72
N ALA A 119 14.86 15.94 -13.31
CA ALA A 119 15.82 15.75 -12.23
C ALA A 119 15.17 15.88 -10.85
N LYS A 120 14.26 14.94 -10.52
CA LYS A 120 13.47 14.98 -9.28
C LYS A 120 14.33 14.79 -8.02
N ASP A 121 15.48 14.11 -8.15
CA ASP A 121 16.50 13.91 -7.12
C ASP A 121 17.10 15.23 -6.57
N ARG A 122 16.94 16.33 -7.32
CA ARG A 122 17.44 17.67 -6.98
C ARG A 122 16.49 18.48 -6.12
N VAL A 123 15.24 18.05 -5.98
CA VAL A 123 14.24 18.74 -5.17
C VAL A 123 13.98 17.94 -3.90
N HIS A 124 13.89 18.62 -2.76
CA HIS A 124 13.74 18.00 -1.46
C HIS A 124 12.36 18.27 -0.89
N PHE A 125 11.63 17.18 -0.62
CA PHE A 125 10.34 17.16 0.05
C PHE A 125 10.39 16.18 1.22
N ASP A 126 9.53 16.37 2.21
CA ASP A 126 9.40 15.42 3.32
C ASP A 126 8.76 14.11 2.85
N ILE A 127 7.78 14.22 1.95
CA ILE A 127 7.03 13.12 1.35
C ILE A 127 7.05 13.27 -0.17
N VAL A 128 7.25 12.18 -0.91
CA VAL A 128 7.04 12.16 -2.36
C VAL A 128 6.07 11.06 -2.77
N LEU A 129 5.27 11.32 -3.81
CA LEU A 129 4.39 10.33 -4.44
C LEU A 129 4.68 10.26 -5.94
N ASP A 130 5.15 9.10 -6.39
CA ASP A 130 5.56 8.86 -7.77
C ASP A 130 5.28 7.40 -8.14
N ASP A 131 4.98 7.10 -9.40
CA ASP A 131 4.82 5.72 -9.88
C ASP A 131 6.12 5.16 -10.47
N ALA A 132 7.08 6.03 -10.81
CA ALA A 132 8.36 5.65 -11.37
C ALA A 132 9.32 5.17 -10.27
N ILE A 133 9.76 3.92 -10.37
CA ILE A 133 10.57 3.28 -9.34
C ILE A 133 11.88 4.04 -9.08
N HIS A 134 12.57 4.50 -10.13
CA HIS A 134 13.85 5.21 -9.99
C HIS A 134 13.69 6.52 -9.21
N ASN A 135 12.60 7.26 -9.43
CA ASN A 135 12.30 8.47 -8.65
C ASN A 135 12.12 8.18 -7.16
N ILE A 136 11.52 7.02 -6.81
CA ILE A 136 11.33 6.60 -5.42
C ILE A 136 12.64 6.12 -4.79
N LEU A 137 13.47 5.38 -5.53
CA LEU A 137 14.74 4.85 -5.02
C LEU A 137 15.82 5.93 -4.85
N GLU A 138 15.84 6.92 -5.73
CA GLU A 138 16.81 8.02 -5.70
C GLU A 138 16.32 9.22 -4.85
N SER A 139 15.06 9.19 -4.41
CA SER A 139 14.49 10.23 -3.57
C SER A 139 15.24 10.38 -2.24
N LYS A 140 15.48 11.63 -1.85
CA LYS A 140 16.01 11.97 -0.53
C LYS A 140 14.92 12.28 0.50
N ALA A 141 13.65 12.11 0.14
CA ALA A 141 12.54 12.30 1.05
C ALA A 141 12.60 11.32 2.23
N GLU A 142 12.10 11.73 3.40
CA GLU A 142 11.97 10.81 4.52
C GLU A 142 10.94 9.71 4.22
N TYR A 143 9.87 10.07 3.50
CA TYR A 143 8.79 9.16 3.11
C TYR A 143 8.59 9.13 1.59
N PRO A 144 9.42 8.38 0.84
CA PRO A 144 9.18 8.16 -0.57
C PRO A 144 8.09 7.10 -0.76
N VAL A 145 6.98 7.48 -1.39
CA VAL A 145 5.78 6.64 -1.55
C VAL A 145 5.57 6.29 -3.02
N LEU A 146 5.54 4.99 -3.31
CA LEU A 146 5.26 4.48 -4.65
C LEU A 146 3.75 4.40 -4.91
N MET A 147 3.28 5.04 -5.98
CA MET A 147 1.94 4.80 -6.53
C MET A 147 1.94 3.49 -7.33
N ARG A 148 1.13 2.51 -6.92
CA ARG A 148 1.10 1.19 -7.56
C ARG A 148 0.55 1.23 -8.97
N LYS A 149 1.29 0.61 -9.90
CA LYS A 149 0.99 0.48 -11.32
C LYS A 149 1.48 -0.87 -11.87
N PRO A 150 0.94 -1.35 -13.00
CA PRO A 150 1.36 -2.62 -13.59
C PRO A 150 2.89 -2.72 -13.81
N TRP A 151 3.54 -1.63 -14.22
CA TRP A 151 4.97 -1.60 -14.50
C TRP A 151 5.87 -1.62 -13.26
N ASN A 152 5.31 -1.41 -12.07
CA ASN A 152 6.02 -1.45 -10.80
C ASN A 152 5.53 -2.54 -9.84
N ALA A 153 4.69 -3.47 -10.33
CA ALA A 153 4.07 -4.53 -9.55
C ALA A 153 5.08 -5.45 -8.85
N LYS A 154 6.27 -5.66 -9.44
CA LYS A 154 7.33 -6.49 -8.86
C LYS A 154 8.05 -5.86 -7.67
N MET A 155 7.90 -4.56 -7.44
CA MET A 155 8.59 -3.89 -6.34
C MET A 155 7.95 -4.20 -4.99
N THR A 156 8.69 -4.83 -4.09
CA THR A 156 8.25 -5.10 -2.72
C THR A 156 9.01 -4.22 -1.73
N GLY A 157 8.53 -4.11 -0.49
CA GLY A 157 9.26 -3.42 0.57
C GLY A 157 9.19 -1.90 0.61
N LEU A 158 8.80 -1.27 -0.49
CA LEU A 158 8.63 0.18 -0.57
C LEU A 158 7.32 0.59 0.08
N LEU A 159 7.34 1.75 0.75
CA LEU A 159 6.12 2.42 1.17
C LEU A 159 5.31 2.74 -0.09
N SER A 160 4.07 2.27 -0.15
CA SER A 160 3.27 2.35 -1.37
C SER A 160 1.78 2.49 -1.09
N VAL A 161 1.06 2.98 -2.09
CA VAL A 161 -0.41 3.16 -2.09
C VAL A 161 -0.99 2.82 -3.46
N ASN A 162 -2.26 2.43 -3.52
CA ASN A 162 -2.96 2.15 -4.79
C ASN A 162 -3.81 3.33 -5.26
N THR A 163 -4.22 4.20 -4.34
CA THR A 163 -5.16 5.30 -4.62
C THR A 163 -4.74 6.59 -3.95
N MET A 164 -5.17 7.73 -4.50
CA MET A 164 -4.97 9.04 -3.86
C MET A 164 -5.65 9.11 -2.49
N ALA A 165 -6.76 8.40 -2.28
CA ALA A 165 -7.42 8.33 -0.99
C ALA A 165 -6.59 7.58 0.07
N GLU A 166 -5.92 6.49 -0.31
CA GLU A 166 -4.94 5.81 0.56
C GLU A 166 -3.75 6.73 0.86
N PHE A 167 -3.26 7.49 -0.12
CA PHE A 167 -2.18 8.45 0.10
C PHE A 167 -2.55 9.52 1.16
N VAL A 168 -3.75 10.08 1.08
CA VAL A 168 -4.26 11.01 2.11
C VAL A 168 -4.27 10.37 3.50
N SER A 169 -4.69 9.10 3.61
CA SER A 169 -4.66 8.38 4.88
C SER A 169 -3.25 8.14 5.39
N LEU A 170 -2.31 7.79 4.51
CA LEU A 170 -0.89 7.61 4.85
C LEU A 170 -0.28 8.91 5.37
N VAL A 171 -0.51 10.05 4.70
CA VAL A 171 0.00 11.36 5.15
C VAL A 171 -0.53 11.70 6.54
N LYS A 172 -1.83 11.49 6.78
CA LYS A 172 -2.41 11.68 8.12
C LYS A 172 -1.77 10.76 9.16
N GLN A 173 -1.44 9.52 8.79
CA GLN A 173 -0.76 8.59 9.70
C GLN A 173 0.67 9.05 10.03
N ILE A 174 1.43 9.51 9.03
CA ILE A 174 2.76 10.09 9.23
C ILE A 174 2.69 11.30 10.19
N MET A 175 1.72 12.18 9.98
CA MET A 175 1.49 13.33 10.86
C MET A 175 1.06 12.94 12.28
N LYS A 176 0.22 11.90 12.42
CA LYS A 176 -0.20 11.37 13.72
C LYS A 176 1.01 10.81 14.47
N ALA A 177 1.77 9.91 13.84
CA ALA A 177 2.91 9.24 14.45
C ALA A 177 4.02 10.23 14.91
N SER A 178 4.15 11.38 14.24
CA SER A 178 5.10 12.43 14.63
C SER A 178 4.64 13.32 15.79
N THR A 179 3.36 13.28 16.19
CA THR A 179 2.77 14.27 17.12
C THR A 179 1.99 13.70 18.30
N SER A 180 1.53 12.44 18.26
CA SER A 180 0.59 11.90 19.24
C SER A 180 1.22 11.01 20.31
N LYS A 181 0.64 11.04 21.52
CA LYS A 181 0.71 9.91 22.47
C LYS A 181 -0.04 8.71 21.89
N THR A 182 0.46 7.50 22.10
CA THR A 182 -0.20 6.25 21.74
C THR A 182 -1.62 6.22 22.31
N GLU A 183 -2.61 5.99 21.44
CA GLU A 183 -4.00 5.77 21.85
C GLU A 183 -4.12 4.45 22.64
N LYS A 184 -5.27 4.19 23.27
CA LYS A 184 -5.57 2.89 23.89
C LYS A 184 -6.10 1.93 22.84
N ILE A 185 -5.70 0.66 22.90
CA ILE A 185 -6.29 -0.40 22.05
C ILE A 185 -7.57 -0.90 22.71
N THR A 186 -8.72 -0.71 22.05
CA THR A 186 -10.03 -1.18 22.54
C THR A 186 -10.77 -1.95 21.46
N ALA A 187 -11.53 -2.96 21.85
CA ALA A 187 -12.39 -3.71 20.93
C ALA A 187 -13.71 -2.94 20.66
N PRO A 188 -14.32 -3.11 19.48
CA PRO A 188 -13.81 -3.84 18.32
C PRO A 188 -12.80 -3.03 17.50
N ALA A 189 -11.73 -3.69 17.04
CA ALA A 189 -10.74 -3.08 16.16
C ALA A 189 -10.00 -4.11 15.30
N VAL A 190 -9.45 -3.67 14.18
CA VAL A 190 -8.48 -4.42 13.38
C VAL A 190 -7.09 -4.22 14.00
N LEU A 191 -6.37 -5.31 14.25
CA LEU A 191 -4.96 -5.31 14.61
C LEU A 191 -4.16 -5.66 13.35
N ALA A 192 -3.70 -4.63 12.64
CA ALA A 192 -2.91 -4.78 11.42
C ALA A 192 -1.44 -4.99 11.80
N LEU A 193 -0.96 -6.24 11.68
CA LEU A 193 0.43 -6.58 11.98
C LEU A 193 1.30 -6.28 10.76
N VAL A 194 2.20 -5.31 10.89
CA VAL A 194 3.11 -4.87 9.83
C VAL A 194 4.56 -5.09 10.26
N GLY A 195 5.43 -5.47 9.34
CA GLY A 195 6.86 -5.63 9.61
C GLY A 195 7.53 -6.39 8.48
N PRO A 196 8.88 -6.45 8.47
CA PRO A 196 9.62 -7.14 7.43
C PRO A 196 9.23 -8.61 7.26
N SER A 197 9.56 -9.18 6.08
CA SER A 197 9.51 -10.64 5.92
C SER A 197 10.35 -11.34 6.99
N GLY A 198 9.84 -12.43 7.57
CA GLY A 198 10.51 -13.13 8.68
C GLY A 198 10.32 -12.49 10.06
N SER A 199 9.57 -11.40 10.22
CA SER A 199 9.36 -10.80 11.56
C SER A 199 8.46 -11.62 12.49
N GLY A 200 7.84 -12.68 11.99
CA GLY A 200 6.99 -13.58 12.78
C GLY A 200 5.52 -13.16 12.84
N LYS A 201 5.04 -12.32 11.90
CA LYS A 201 3.63 -11.86 11.86
C LYS A 201 2.63 -13.01 11.84
N ARG A 202 2.97 -14.09 11.12
CA ARG A 202 2.12 -15.27 10.96
C ARG A 202 2.05 -16.05 12.27
N GLU A 203 3.18 -16.26 12.89
CA GLU A 203 3.38 -16.97 14.16
C GLU A 203 2.64 -16.23 15.29
N ILE A 204 2.71 -14.90 15.32
CA ILE A 204 1.91 -14.07 16.24
C ILE A 204 0.41 -14.26 15.99
N THR A 205 -0.01 -14.24 14.72
CA THR A 205 -1.43 -14.43 14.37
C THR A 205 -1.92 -15.81 14.80
N GLU A 206 -1.12 -16.87 14.57
CA GLU A 206 -1.44 -18.24 14.97
C GLU A 206 -1.45 -18.40 16.51
N ALA A 207 -0.55 -17.75 17.23
CA ALA A 207 -0.54 -17.75 18.70
C ALA A 207 -1.68 -16.94 19.35
N LEU A 208 -2.23 -15.94 18.63
CA LEU A 208 -3.37 -15.16 19.11
C LEU A 208 -4.71 -15.81 18.77
N CYS A 209 -4.85 -16.33 17.54
CA CYS A 209 -6.12 -16.78 16.97
C CYS A 209 -6.24 -18.30 16.81
N GLY A 210 -5.18 -19.06 17.11
CA GLY A 210 -5.10 -20.49 16.82
C GLY A 210 -4.66 -20.79 15.38
N SER A 211 -4.32 -22.06 15.13
CA SER A 211 -3.80 -22.56 13.85
C SER A 211 -4.88 -22.83 12.78
N ARG A 212 -6.16 -22.67 13.13
CA ARG A 212 -7.28 -22.73 12.18
C ARG A 212 -7.94 -21.36 12.12
N GLY A 213 -7.93 -20.74 10.94
CA GLY A 213 -8.74 -19.56 10.69
C GLY A 213 -10.20 -19.94 10.87
N THR A 214 -10.79 -19.59 12.01
CA THR A 214 -12.22 -19.81 12.26
C THR A 214 -12.96 -18.85 11.35
N GLY A 215 -13.36 -19.34 10.18
CA GLY A 215 -14.30 -18.59 9.37
C GLY A 215 -15.55 -18.29 10.18
N ALA A 216 -16.27 -17.22 9.84
CA ALA A 216 -17.48 -16.82 10.57
C ALA A 216 -18.55 -17.93 10.73
N SER A 217 -18.42 -19.06 10.01
CA SER A 217 -19.27 -20.25 10.11
C SER A 217 -18.79 -21.34 11.08
N GLU A 218 -17.52 -21.37 11.48
CA GLU A 218 -17.07 -22.25 12.55
C GLU A 218 -17.30 -21.51 13.86
N ARG A 219 -18.12 -22.09 14.74
CA ARG A 219 -18.44 -21.52 16.06
C ARG A 219 -17.13 -21.19 16.77
N THR A 220 -16.73 -19.93 16.77
CA THR A 220 -15.70 -19.42 17.67
C THR A 220 -16.12 -19.83 19.06
N GLU A 221 -15.26 -20.57 19.77
CA GLU A 221 -15.57 -20.95 21.14
C GLU A 221 -15.92 -19.69 21.94
N SER A 222 -16.93 -19.80 22.78
CA SER A 222 -17.50 -18.71 23.57
C SER A 222 -16.42 -18.10 24.48
N GLY A 223 -15.66 -17.11 24.00
CA GLY A 223 -14.58 -16.47 24.76
C GLY A 223 -13.38 -15.95 23.94
N GLU A 224 -13.24 -16.33 22.66
CA GLU A 224 -12.12 -15.85 21.84
C GLU A 224 -12.31 -14.39 21.37
N ILE A 225 -11.51 -13.48 21.94
CA ILE A 225 -11.52 -12.05 21.60
C ILE A 225 -10.68 -11.72 20.35
N PHE A 226 -9.69 -12.55 20.01
CA PHE A 226 -8.84 -12.37 18.82
C PHE A 226 -9.24 -13.38 17.73
N VAL A 227 -9.58 -12.90 16.54
CA VAL A 227 -9.99 -13.76 15.43
C VAL A 227 -9.29 -13.34 14.14
N ARG A 228 -8.85 -14.32 13.37
CA ARG A 228 -8.29 -14.11 12.02
C ARG A 228 -9.43 -14.16 11.00
N PRO A 229 -9.63 -13.13 10.16
CA PRO A 229 -10.67 -13.17 9.13
C PRO A 229 -10.37 -14.22 8.07
N VAL A 230 -11.41 -14.62 7.33
CA VAL A 230 -11.27 -15.55 6.20
C VAL A 230 -10.51 -14.89 5.07
N ASN A 231 -9.38 -15.49 4.71
CA ASN A 231 -8.63 -15.11 3.51
C ASN A 231 -9.00 -16.04 2.37
N TYR A 232 -9.08 -15.49 1.16
CA TYR A 232 -9.42 -16.21 -0.06
C TYR A 232 -8.22 -16.22 -1.00
N CYS A 233 -8.05 -17.28 -1.77
CA CYS A 233 -7.03 -17.31 -2.82
C CYS A 233 -7.46 -18.11 -4.05
N THR A 234 -6.80 -17.86 -5.18
CA THR A 234 -7.04 -18.58 -6.44
C THR A 234 -6.26 -19.89 -6.57
N GLU A 235 -5.54 -20.31 -5.52
CA GLU A 235 -4.79 -21.57 -5.49
C GLU A 235 -5.48 -22.63 -4.61
N PRO A 236 -5.88 -23.79 -5.16
CA PRO A 236 -6.46 -24.87 -4.38
C PRO A 236 -5.49 -25.41 -3.31
N GLY A 237 -6.01 -25.71 -2.11
CA GLY A 237 -5.24 -26.38 -1.06
C GLY A 237 -4.25 -25.49 -0.31
N ARG A 238 -4.21 -24.19 -0.60
CA ARG A 238 -3.30 -23.27 0.09
C ARG A 238 -3.67 -23.11 1.56
N TYR A 239 -2.69 -23.35 2.43
CA TYR A 239 -2.89 -23.31 3.87
C TYR A 239 -3.42 -21.95 4.35
N GLY A 240 -4.45 -21.98 5.20
CA GLY A 240 -5.06 -20.78 5.79
C GLY A 240 -5.85 -19.91 4.81
N HIS A 241 -6.15 -20.40 3.61
CA HIS A 241 -6.93 -19.69 2.60
C HIS A 241 -8.09 -20.54 2.06
N LYS A 242 -9.22 -19.89 1.79
CA LYS A 242 -10.37 -20.48 1.11
C LYS A 242 -10.21 -20.32 -0.39
N TYR A 243 -10.19 -21.44 -1.11
CA TYR A 243 -10.07 -21.42 -2.57
C TYR A 243 -11.29 -20.75 -3.22
N VAL A 244 -11.04 -19.91 -4.23
CA VAL A 244 -12.03 -19.27 -5.09
C VAL A 244 -11.51 -19.26 -6.53
N PRO A 245 -12.27 -19.74 -7.53
CA PRO A 245 -11.91 -19.61 -8.94
C PRO A 245 -11.72 -18.15 -9.36
N GLU A 246 -10.85 -17.86 -10.33
CA GLU A 246 -10.53 -16.48 -10.74
C GLU A 246 -11.77 -15.65 -11.10
N GLU A 247 -12.72 -16.22 -11.84
CA GLU A 247 -13.93 -15.51 -12.26
C GLU A 247 -14.85 -15.18 -11.09
N ALA A 248 -14.82 -15.99 -10.03
CA ALA A 248 -15.55 -15.72 -8.81
C ALA A 248 -14.79 -14.71 -7.93
N PHE A 249 -13.46 -14.79 -7.90
CA PHE A 249 -12.59 -13.87 -7.17
C PHE A 249 -12.78 -12.43 -7.66
N ASP A 250 -12.92 -12.22 -8.97
CA ASP A 250 -13.10 -10.88 -9.55
C ASP A 250 -14.46 -10.25 -9.22
N ARG A 251 -15.49 -11.08 -8.97
CA ARG A 251 -16.83 -10.64 -8.56
C ARG A 251 -16.96 -10.38 -7.07
N MET A 252 -15.99 -10.82 -6.26
CA MET A 252 -16.03 -10.62 -4.81
C MET A 252 -15.55 -9.23 -4.41
N ASN A 253 -16.21 -8.67 -3.39
CA ASN A 253 -15.86 -7.38 -2.81
C ASN A 253 -14.73 -7.55 -1.78
N PHE A 254 -13.51 -7.69 -2.30
CA PHE A 254 -12.31 -7.77 -1.48
C PHE A 254 -11.87 -6.41 -0.97
N PHE A 255 -11.45 -6.40 0.28
CA PHE A 255 -10.85 -5.25 0.92
C PHE A 255 -9.44 -4.97 0.38
N GLU A 256 -8.64 -6.04 0.30
CA GLU A 256 -7.30 -6.03 -0.26
C GLU A 256 -7.22 -7.11 -1.35
N LYS A 257 -6.66 -6.76 -2.50
CA LYS A 257 -6.32 -7.71 -3.57
C LYS A 257 -4.82 -7.64 -3.76
N THR A 258 -4.12 -8.71 -3.39
CA THR A 258 -2.70 -8.86 -3.70
C THR A 258 -2.53 -10.02 -4.68
N ALA A 259 -1.57 -9.89 -5.61
CA ALA A 259 -1.21 -10.96 -6.52
C ALA A 259 0.25 -11.30 -6.27
N TYR A 260 0.52 -12.58 -5.99
CA TYR A 260 1.87 -13.10 -5.77
C TYR A 260 2.07 -14.39 -6.56
N ALA A 261 3.10 -14.43 -7.40
CA ALA A 261 3.42 -15.57 -8.27
C ALA A 261 2.23 -16.08 -9.11
N GLY A 262 1.38 -15.17 -9.61
CA GLY A 262 0.19 -15.52 -10.40
C GLY A 262 -1.04 -15.94 -9.57
N VAL A 263 -0.90 -16.11 -8.26
CA VAL A 263 -2.02 -16.41 -7.35
C VAL A 263 -2.56 -15.10 -6.76
N ARG A 264 -3.88 -14.94 -6.75
CA ARG A 264 -4.55 -13.78 -6.14
C ARG A 264 -4.99 -14.10 -4.72
N TYR A 265 -4.88 -13.12 -3.83
CA TYR A 265 -5.28 -13.19 -2.42
C TYR A 265 -6.20 -12.04 -2.08
N GLY A 266 -7.19 -12.30 -1.22
CA GLY A 266 -7.99 -11.21 -0.67
C GLY A 266 -8.82 -11.60 0.53
N THR A 267 -9.15 -10.61 1.33
CA THR A 267 -10.04 -10.73 2.50
C THR A 267 -11.29 -9.91 2.22
N ARG A 268 -12.50 -10.45 2.39
CA ARG A 268 -13.72 -9.69 2.08
C ARG A 268 -13.99 -8.64 3.17
N LYS A 269 -14.51 -7.50 2.75
CA LYS A 269 -14.88 -6.41 3.67
C LYS A 269 -15.92 -6.88 4.70
N GLU A 270 -16.88 -7.69 4.27
CA GLU A 270 -17.97 -8.22 5.08
C GLU A 270 -17.48 -9.17 6.18
N ASP A 271 -16.45 -9.97 5.91
CA ASP A 271 -15.89 -10.89 6.90
C ASP A 271 -15.19 -10.14 8.04
N ILE A 272 -14.48 -9.06 7.70
CA ILE A 272 -13.87 -8.17 8.70
C ILE A 272 -14.97 -7.47 9.51
N GLN A 273 -15.98 -6.90 8.84
CA GLN A 273 -17.08 -6.20 9.51
C GLN A 273 -17.84 -7.11 10.49
N THR A 274 -18.09 -8.36 10.10
CA THR A 274 -18.77 -9.35 10.95
C THR A 274 -18.01 -9.59 12.26
N LEU A 275 -16.66 -9.65 12.22
CA LEU A 275 -15.86 -9.81 13.43
C LEU A 275 -15.93 -8.56 14.33
N LEU A 276 -15.92 -7.38 13.72
CA LEU A 276 -16.02 -6.12 14.47
C LEU A 276 -17.40 -5.96 15.11
N ASP A 277 -18.48 -6.32 14.42
CA ASP A 277 -19.84 -6.27 14.95
C ASP A 277 -20.05 -7.23 16.13
N GLN A 278 -19.24 -8.30 16.21
CA GLN A 278 -19.19 -9.22 17.35
C GLN A 278 -18.36 -8.69 18.53
N GLY A 279 -17.81 -7.48 18.44
CA GLY A 279 -16.99 -6.89 19.50
C GLY A 279 -15.58 -7.48 19.59
N LYS A 280 -15.06 -8.08 18.52
CA LYS A 280 -13.77 -8.79 18.51
C LYS A 280 -12.63 -7.97 17.91
N PHE A 281 -11.41 -8.43 18.15
CA PHE A 281 -10.22 -8.00 17.43
C PHE A 281 -10.02 -8.84 16.17
N ALA A 282 -10.03 -8.21 15.00
CA ALA A 282 -9.64 -8.85 13.76
C ALA A 282 -8.13 -8.75 13.58
N VAL A 283 -7.39 -9.85 13.72
CA VAL A 283 -5.92 -9.87 13.59
C VAL A 283 -5.53 -10.17 12.15
N ILE A 284 -4.88 -9.22 11.48
CA ILE A 284 -4.57 -9.32 10.04
C ILE A 284 -3.10 -8.99 9.79
N PRO A 285 -2.26 -9.98 9.41
CA PRO A 285 -0.90 -9.73 8.96
C PRO A 285 -0.91 -9.16 7.53
N VAL A 286 -0.38 -7.95 7.36
CA VAL A 286 -0.38 -7.22 6.09
C VAL A 286 0.91 -6.41 5.90
N ASP A 287 1.12 -5.87 4.71
CA ASP A 287 2.14 -4.85 4.50
C ASP A 287 1.62 -3.46 4.95
N MET A 288 2.46 -2.43 4.82
CA MET A 288 2.07 -1.08 5.21
C MET A 288 0.93 -0.52 4.34
N CYS A 289 0.89 -0.87 3.05
CA CYS A 289 -0.15 -0.43 2.12
C CYS A 289 -1.53 -0.96 2.56
N GLY A 290 -1.60 -2.27 2.83
CA GLY A 290 -2.79 -2.93 3.37
C GLY A 290 -3.23 -2.34 4.71
N ALA A 291 -2.30 -2.07 5.62
CA ALA A 291 -2.61 -1.44 6.91
C ALA A 291 -3.21 -0.02 6.78
N ILE A 292 -2.66 0.81 5.89
CA ILE A 292 -3.20 2.14 5.60
C ILE A 292 -4.60 2.05 4.98
N ALA A 293 -4.81 1.10 4.06
CA ALA A 293 -6.12 0.85 3.52
C ALA A 293 -7.09 0.49 4.66
N MET A 294 -6.75 -0.47 5.52
CA MET A 294 -7.59 -0.94 6.64
C MET A 294 -8.05 0.24 7.51
N LYS A 295 -7.10 1.12 7.87
CA LYS A 295 -7.36 2.28 8.72
C LYS A 295 -8.33 3.30 8.14
N ARG A 296 -8.46 3.35 6.81
CA ARG A 296 -9.47 4.18 6.12
C ARG A 296 -10.89 3.62 6.29
N SER A 297 -11.02 2.30 6.43
CA SER A 297 -12.30 1.61 6.33
C SER A 297 -12.81 1.00 7.63
N PHE A 298 -11.91 0.76 8.59
CA PHE A 298 -12.20 0.12 9.86
C PHE A 298 -11.42 0.80 11.00
N PRO A 299 -11.92 0.76 12.25
CA PRO A 299 -11.11 1.10 13.43
C PRO A 299 -9.89 0.19 13.47
N THR A 300 -8.70 0.73 13.22
CA THR A 300 -7.48 -0.07 13.00
C THR A 300 -6.32 0.48 13.80
N HIS A 301 -5.63 -0.41 14.51
CA HIS A 301 -4.33 -0.17 15.13
C HIS A 301 -3.25 -0.86 14.30
N ILE A 302 -2.29 -0.08 13.81
CA ILE A 302 -1.15 -0.58 13.03
C ILE A 302 -0.03 -0.92 14.01
N ILE A 303 0.32 -2.19 14.11
CA ILE A 303 1.32 -2.69 15.06
C ILE A 303 2.55 -3.14 14.28
N TYR A 304 3.68 -2.47 14.51
CA TYR A 304 4.96 -2.87 13.94
C TYR A 304 5.55 -4.05 14.71
N VAL A 305 5.83 -5.15 14.01
CA VAL A 305 6.50 -6.33 14.55
C VAL A 305 8.01 -6.20 14.35
N ALA A 306 8.71 -5.81 15.40
CA ALA A 306 10.16 -5.67 15.41
C ALA A 306 10.85 -7.02 15.68
N ARG A 307 11.93 -7.26 14.94
CA ARG A 307 12.84 -8.39 15.12
C ARG A 307 14.24 -8.02 14.61
N ASP A 308 15.26 -8.66 15.17
CA ASP A 308 16.65 -8.44 14.78
C ASP A 308 16.91 -8.76 13.31
N LYS A 309 17.69 -7.90 12.64
CA LYS A 309 17.96 -8.01 11.19
C LYS A 309 18.63 -9.35 10.84
N GLU A 310 19.53 -9.83 11.68
CA GLU A 310 20.21 -11.11 11.48
C GLU A 310 19.22 -12.28 11.50
N LYS A 311 18.29 -12.30 12.47
CA LYS A 311 17.22 -13.30 12.54
C LYS A 311 16.27 -13.21 11.34
N LEU A 312 15.91 -11.99 10.91
CA LEU A 312 15.09 -11.80 9.70
C LEU A 312 15.76 -12.42 8.46
N ILE A 313 17.06 -12.16 8.28
CA ILE A 313 17.82 -12.68 7.14
C ILE A 313 17.94 -14.21 7.22
N ALA A 314 18.25 -14.76 8.40
CA ALA A 314 18.35 -16.21 8.60
C ALA A 314 17.02 -16.91 8.23
N ASP A 315 15.89 -16.42 8.75
CA ASP A 315 14.57 -16.95 8.43
C ASP A 315 14.26 -16.89 6.92
N ILE A 316 14.64 -15.79 6.23
CA ILE A 316 14.44 -15.68 4.77
C ILE A 316 15.33 -16.67 4.01
N ILE A 317 16.57 -16.88 4.45
CA ILE A 317 17.51 -17.83 3.82
C ILE A 317 17.01 -19.27 3.98
N ASP A 318 16.50 -19.63 5.16
CA ASP A 318 16.03 -20.98 5.49
C ASP A 318 14.64 -21.29 4.90
N SER A 319 13.90 -20.28 4.46
CA SER A 319 12.58 -20.44 3.82
C SER A 319 12.68 -21.12 2.45
N ASP A 320 11.58 -21.75 2.01
CA ASP A 320 11.45 -22.45 0.71
C ASP A 320 11.21 -21.51 -0.50
N TYR A 321 11.70 -20.27 -0.40
CA TYR A 321 11.60 -19.30 -1.49
C TYR A 321 12.68 -19.54 -2.55
N ASP A 322 12.38 -19.18 -3.81
CA ASP A 322 13.42 -19.14 -4.84
C ASP A 322 14.45 -18.02 -4.58
N THR A 323 15.59 -18.09 -5.25
CA THR A 323 16.70 -17.14 -5.06
C THR A 323 16.31 -15.70 -5.39
N GLU A 324 15.45 -15.48 -6.38
CA GLU A 324 15.01 -14.14 -6.78
C GLU A 324 14.15 -13.53 -5.68
N GLU A 325 13.18 -14.28 -5.16
CA GLU A 325 12.31 -13.88 -4.05
C GLU A 325 13.12 -13.62 -2.77
N LYS A 326 14.06 -14.51 -2.41
CA LYS A 326 14.95 -14.29 -1.25
C LYS A 326 15.71 -12.98 -1.39
N THR A 327 16.26 -12.72 -2.58
CA THR A 327 17.00 -11.49 -2.87
C THR A 327 16.12 -10.25 -2.67
N LEU A 328 14.92 -10.25 -3.25
CA LEU A 328 13.98 -9.12 -3.11
C LEU A 328 13.56 -8.88 -1.66
N ARG A 329 13.26 -9.94 -0.91
CA ARG A 329 12.89 -9.86 0.52
C ARG A 329 14.04 -9.36 1.40
N ILE A 330 15.30 -9.70 1.08
CA ILE A 330 16.46 -9.20 1.82
C ILE A 330 16.69 -7.71 1.52
N LEU A 331 16.57 -7.32 0.25
CA LEU A 331 16.71 -5.92 -0.17
C LEU A 331 15.62 -5.01 0.42
N SER A 332 14.42 -5.54 0.68
CA SER A 332 13.31 -4.78 1.26
C SER A 332 13.44 -4.49 2.76
N ILE A 333 14.24 -5.26 3.50
CA ILE A 333 14.23 -5.24 4.98
C ILE A 333 14.44 -3.82 5.52
N ASP A 334 15.43 -3.09 5.02
CA ASP A 334 15.76 -1.77 5.56
C ASP A 334 14.65 -0.75 5.26
N ALA A 335 14.03 -0.85 4.09
CA ALA A 335 12.88 -0.03 3.73
C ALA A 335 11.68 -0.33 4.64
N GLU A 336 11.36 -1.61 4.84
CA GLU A 336 10.27 -2.06 5.72
C GLU A 336 10.51 -1.68 7.19
N LYS A 337 11.77 -1.70 7.65
CA LYS A 337 12.12 -1.28 9.01
C LYS A 337 11.85 0.20 9.26
N ARG A 338 11.93 1.06 8.23
CA ARG A 338 11.58 2.49 8.36
C ARG A 338 10.09 2.69 8.65
N ASN A 339 9.23 1.75 8.24
CA ASN A 339 7.79 1.81 8.54
C ASN A 339 7.49 1.79 10.05
N ARG A 340 8.43 1.35 10.90
CA ARG A 340 8.32 1.45 12.36
C ARG A 340 7.91 2.86 12.82
N LYS A 341 8.41 3.90 12.15
CA LYS A 341 8.15 5.31 12.51
C LYS A 341 6.69 5.75 12.29
N ILE A 342 5.92 5.02 11.50
CA ILE A 342 4.56 5.40 11.10
C ILE A 342 3.49 4.46 11.68
N CYS A 343 3.89 3.41 12.41
CA CYS A 343 2.96 2.52 13.10
C CYS A 343 2.45 3.14 14.41
N ASP A 344 1.28 2.71 14.86
CA ASP A 344 0.71 3.16 16.13
C ASP A 344 1.45 2.54 17.33
N TYR A 345 1.85 1.27 17.23
CA TYR A 345 2.60 0.57 18.28
C TYR A 345 3.78 -0.18 17.69
N VAL A 346 4.74 -0.51 18.56
CA VAL A 346 5.84 -1.41 18.24
C VAL A 346 5.86 -2.51 19.28
N ILE A 347 5.92 -3.76 18.80
CA ILE A 347 6.15 -4.94 19.62
C ILE A 347 7.43 -5.64 19.17
N HIS A 348 8.01 -6.42 20.05
CA HIS A 348 9.23 -7.18 19.86
C HIS A 348 8.92 -8.68 19.81
N ASN A 349 9.34 -9.34 18.74
CA ASN A 349 9.13 -10.76 18.55
C ASN A 349 10.47 -11.52 18.51
N ASP A 350 11.15 -11.53 19.65
CA ASP A 350 12.52 -12.02 19.78
C ASP A 350 12.59 -13.54 20.00
N THR A 351 11.52 -14.14 20.52
CA THR A 351 11.39 -15.57 20.82
C THR A 351 10.18 -16.16 20.10
N ILE A 352 10.44 -17.21 19.32
CA ILE A 352 9.47 -18.07 18.65
C ILE A 352 9.90 -19.52 18.96
N GLU A 353 9.39 -20.10 20.05
CA GLU A 353 9.78 -21.44 20.52
C GLU A 353 8.53 -22.25 20.90
N GLY A 354 8.19 -23.25 20.08
CA GLY A 354 6.99 -24.06 20.29
C GLY A 354 5.71 -23.20 20.26
N GLU A 355 4.93 -23.22 21.34
CA GLU A 355 3.73 -22.38 21.49
C GLU A 355 4.03 -20.96 21.99
N ARG A 356 5.27 -20.68 22.40
CA ARG A 356 5.65 -19.40 22.98
C ARG A 356 6.09 -18.41 21.90
N VAL A 357 5.25 -17.40 21.66
CA VAL A 357 5.51 -16.31 20.72
C VAL A 357 5.50 -14.98 21.47
N SER A 358 6.69 -14.41 21.69
CA SER A 358 6.88 -13.18 22.49
C SER A 358 6.05 -11.99 22.00
N GLY A 359 5.92 -11.79 20.67
CA GLY A 359 5.09 -10.72 20.13
C GLY A 359 3.59 -10.87 20.45
N ALA A 360 3.08 -12.10 20.56
CA ALA A 360 1.69 -12.35 20.95
C ALA A 360 1.47 -12.04 22.45
N GLU A 361 2.43 -12.38 23.31
CA GLU A 361 2.41 -12.00 24.73
C GLU A 361 2.38 -10.46 24.89
N GLU A 362 3.17 -9.74 24.09
CA GLU A 362 3.23 -8.27 24.14
C GLU A 362 1.93 -7.62 23.65
N ILE A 363 1.30 -8.13 22.58
CA ILE A 363 -0.02 -7.66 22.15
C ILE A 363 -1.05 -7.84 23.26
N ARG A 364 -1.08 -9.01 23.92
CA ARG A 364 -1.98 -9.25 25.05
C ARG A 364 -1.72 -8.25 26.18
N ARG A 365 -0.46 -7.95 26.50
CA ARG A 365 -0.09 -6.95 27.51
C ARG A 365 -0.52 -5.54 27.12
N LEU A 366 -0.33 -5.11 25.87
CA LEU A 366 -0.76 -3.79 25.38
C LEU A 366 -2.28 -3.59 25.54
N ILE A 367 -3.06 -4.67 25.42
CA ILE A 367 -4.51 -4.62 25.55
C ILE A 367 -4.95 -4.74 27.03
N LEU A 368 -4.26 -5.56 27.83
CA LEU A 368 -4.62 -5.85 29.24
C LEU A 368 -4.13 -4.78 30.24
N LEU A 369 -2.92 -4.23 30.08
CA LEU A 369 -2.29 -3.31 31.05
C LEU A 369 -3.02 -1.97 31.22
N GLU A 370 -3.99 -1.66 30.37
CA GLU A 370 -4.81 -0.45 30.50
C GLU A 370 -6.26 -0.75 30.94
N GLY A 371 -6.61 -2.02 31.18
CA GLY A 371 -7.92 -2.44 31.70
C GLY A 371 -8.05 -2.36 33.22
N GLU A 372 -6.93 -2.36 33.97
CA GLU A 372 -6.90 -2.40 35.45
C GLU A 372 -6.64 -1.03 36.11
N LYS A 373 -7.15 0.05 35.51
CA LYS A 373 -7.37 1.30 36.25
C LYS A 373 -8.84 1.67 36.14
N TYR A 374 -9.63 1.10 37.03
CA TYR A 374 -10.70 1.69 37.85
C TYR A 374 -11.73 0.63 38.23
#